data_AF-A0A7W4ETA9-F1
#
_entry.id   AF-A0A7W4ETA9-F1
#
_cell.length_a   1.000
_cell.length_b   1.000
_cell.length_c   1.000
_cell.angle_alpha   90.00
_cell.angle_beta   90.00
_cell.angle_gamma   90.00
#
_symmetry.space_group_name_H-M   'P 1'
#
loop_
_entity.id
_entity.type
_entity.pdbx_description
1 polymer ?
#
loop_
_entity_poly.entity_id
_entity_poly.type
_entity_poly.pdbx_seq_one_letter_code
_entity_poly.pdbx_strand_id
1 'polypeptide(L)'
;MAQTKAFNGQRDGEELLFVFRRHIIAMRKGFYMLLVPLAVGAIPPLIWQDTLELFLLPVVGLGLGLIGFCYHFLMWRYTYYIVTDQRIRQVTQKGFFGTDVVE
;
A
#
# COMPACT_ATOMS: atom_id res chain seq x y z
N MET A 1 -22.24 26.72 18.53
CA MET A 1 -22.56 25.91 17.33
C MET A 1 -22.02 24.51 17.60
N ALA A 2 -22.85 23.47 17.53
CA ALA A 2 -22.36 22.10 17.75
C ALA A 2 -21.38 21.75 16.63
N GLN A 3 -20.12 21.50 16.98
CA GLN A 3 -19.08 21.16 16.01
C GLN A 3 -19.42 19.77 15.44
N THR A 4 -19.64 19.69 14.14
CA THR A 4 -19.91 18.40 13.48
C THR A 4 -18.61 17.58 13.54
N LYS A 5 -18.67 16.39 14.16
CA LYS A 5 -17.50 15.51 14.25
C LYS A 5 -17.04 15.13 12.83
N ALA A 6 -15.80 15.45 12.51
CA ALA A 6 -15.16 15.21 11.21
C ALA A 6 -14.69 13.74 11.05
N PHE A 7 -14.43 13.04 12.16
CA PHE A 7 -14.06 11.63 12.13
C PHE A 7 -14.61 10.85 13.35
N ASN A 8 -14.72 9.54 13.19
CA ASN A 8 -15.23 8.65 14.23
C ASN A 8 -14.24 8.59 15.42
N GLY A 9 -14.70 8.88 16.65
CA GLY A 9 -13.85 8.93 17.85
C GLY A 9 -13.20 10.28 18.15
N GLN A 10 -13.64 11.36 17.49
CA GLN A 10 -13.24 12.73 17.81
C GLN A 10 -13.84 13.18 19.15
N ARG A 11 -12.98 13.75 20.02
CA ARG A 11 -13.39 14.30 21.31
C ARG A 11 -14.15 15.62 21.11
N ASP A 12 -14.95 15.99 22.10
CA ASP A 12 -15.71 17.23 22.05
C ASP A 12 -14.72 18.42 22.20
N GLY A 13 -14.73 19.34 21.23
CA GLY A 13 -13.80 20.46 21.16
C GLY A 13 -12.41 20.15 20.55
N GLU A 14 -12.19 18.94 20.02
CA GLU A 14 -11.01 18.61 19.22
C GLU A 14 -11.20 19.15 17.79
N GLU A 15 -10.25 19.92 17.26
CA GLU A 15 -10.31 20.47 15.91
C GLU A 15 -9.38 19.73 14.94
N LEU A 16 -9.91 19.40 13.76
CA LEU A 16 -9.14 18.77 12.69
C LEU A 16 -8.28 19.82 11.98
N LEU A 17 -6.96 19.68 12.03
CA LEU A 17 -6.05 20.59 11.35
C LEU A 17 -5.76 20.11 9.92
N PHE A 18 -5.27 18.88 9.76
CA PHE A 18 -4.96 18.32 8.46
C PHE A 18 -4.89 16.78 8.47
N VAL A 19 -5.06 16.19 7.28
CA VAL A 19 -4.93 14.75 7.04
C VAL A 19 -3.86 14.53 5.98
N PHE A 20 -2.88 13.68 6.26
CA PHE A 20 -1.84 13.33 5.30
C PHE A 20 -1.63 11.83 5.22
N ARG A 21 -1.07 11.38 4.09
CA ARG A 21 -0.78 9.97 3.82
C ARG A 21 0.69 9.68 4.02
N ARG A 22 1.01 8.40 4.21
CA ARG A 22 2.40 7.93 4.26
C ARG A 22 3.12 8.27 2.96
N HIS A 23 4.39 8.63 3.07
CA HIS A 23 5.25 8.84 1.90
C HIS A 23 5.36 7.58 1.04
N ILE A 24 5.59 7.73 -0.27
CA ILE A 24 5.67 6.61 -1.23
C ILE A 24 6.80 5.62 -0.91
N ILE A 25 7.86 6.07 -0.23
CA ILE A 25 8.96 5.20 0.26
C ILE A 25 8.43 4.08 1.18
N ALA A 26 7.31 4.29 1.87
CA ALA A 26 6.67 3.24 2.65
C ALA A 26 6.17 2.05 1.80
N MET A 27 5.98 2.26 0.50
CA MET A 27 5.53 1.27 -0.47
C MET A 27 6.66 0.34 -0.96
N ARG A 28 7.90 0.46 -0.47
CA ARG A 28 9.06 -0.38 -0.87
C ARG A 28 8.75 -1.88 -1.04
N LYS A 29 7.94 -2.45 -0.13
CA LYS A 29 7.55 -3.87 -0.18
C LYS A 29 6.69 -4.20 -1.40
N GLY A 30 5.77 -3.32 -1.79
CA GLY A 30 4.98 -3.50 -3.00
C GLY A 30 5.84 -3.42 -4.26
N PHE A 31 6.83 -2.53 -4.30
CA PHE A 31 7.80 -2.49 -5.40
C PHE A 31 8.64 -3.78 -5.48
N TYR A 32 9.08 -4.35 -4.35
CA TYR A 32 9.77 -5.65 -4.35
C TYR A 32 8.86 -6.77 -4.87
N MET A 33 7.59 -6.79 -4.50
CA MET A 33 6.63 -7.77 -5.00
C MET A 33 6.40 -7.63 -6.51
N LEU A 34 6.50 -6.42 -7.07
CA LEU A 34 6.41 -6.22 -8.52
C LEU A 34 7.67 -6.66 -9.26
N LEU A 35 8.84 -6.24 -8.76
CA LEU A 35 10.11 -6.37 -9.49
C LEU A 35 10.76 -7.74 -9.34
N VAL A 36 10.69 -8.37 -8.18
CA VAL A 36 11.38 -9.64 -7.92
C VAL A 36 10.82 -10.78 -8.78
N PRO A 37 9.50 -11.04 -8.84
CA PRO A 37 8.96 -12.12 -9.68
C PRO A 37 9.20 -11.89 -11.17
N LEU A 38 9.16 -10.63 -11.63
CA LEU A 38 9.51 -10.25 -12.99
C LEU A 38 10.99 -10.57 -13.29
N ALA A 39 11.90 -10.12 -12.42
CA ALA A 39 13.34 -10.32 -12.61
C ALA A 39 13.70 -11.81 -12.58
N VAL A 40 13.13 -12.58 -11.64
CA VAL A 40 13.34 -14.03 -11.53
C VAL A 40 12.75 -14.74 -12.76
N GLY A 41 11.55 -14.36 -13.19
CA GLY A 41 10.92 -14.91 -14.39
C GLY A 41 11.67 -14.60 -15.68
N ALA A 42 12.48 -13.53 -15.72
CA ALA A 42 13.34 -13.18 -16.85
C ALA A 42 14.63 -13.98 -16.95
N ILE A 43 15.05 -14.71 -15.90
CA ILE A 43 16.31 -15.47 -15.94
C ILE A 43 16.29 -16.60 -16.99
N PRO A 44 15.26 -17.47 -17.06
CA PRO A 44 15.25 -18.59 -18.01
C PRO A 44 15.33 -18.18 -19.50
N PRO A 45 14.53 -17.23 -20.02
CA PRO A 45 14.63 -16.84 -21.44
C PRO A 45 15.96 -16.15 -21.78
N LEU A 46 16.70 -15.62 -20.80
CA LEU A 46 18.04 -15.04 -21.04
C LEU A 46 19.12 -16.11 -21.29
N ILE A 47 18.95 -17.30 -20.70
CA ILE A 47 19.90 -18.42 -20.81
C ILE A 47 19.53 -19.34 -21.99
N TRP A 48 18.24 -19.66 -22.12
CA TRP A 48 17.71 -20.58 -23.14
C TRP A 48 16.85 -19.83 -24.15
N GLN A 49 17.53 -19.05 -24.99
CA GLN A 49 16.88 -18.17 -25.97
C GLN A 49 16.16 -18.93 -27.07
N ASP A 50 16.51 -20.21 -27.29
CA ASP A 50 15.93 -21.06 -28.33
C ASP A 50 14.49 -21.49 -28.01
N THR A 51 14.05 -21.35 -26.76
CA THR A 51 12.71 -21.77 -26.31
C THR A 51 11.81 -20.56 -26.09
N LEU A 52 11.02 -20.21 -27.11
CA LEU A 52 10.09 -19.07 -27.06
C LEU A 52 9.09 -19.13 -25.91
N GLU A 53 8.68 -20.33 -25.49
CA GLU A 53 7.73 -20.53 -24.39
C GLU A 53 8.23 -19.94 -23.06
N LEU A 54 9.55 -19.88 -22.86
CA LEU A 54 10.15 -19.31 -21.64
C LEU A 54 9.92 -17.81 -21.50
N PHE A 55 9.61 -17.09 -22.59
CA PHE A 55 9.25 -15.67 -22.54
C PHE A 55 7.86 -15.42 -21.92
N LEU A 56 7.06 -16.46 -21.66
CA LEU A 56 5.84 -16.34 -20.86
C LEU A 56 6.13 -16.25 -19.36
N LEU A 57 7.26 -16.77 -18.88
CA LEU A 57 7.61 -16.74 -17.45
C LEU A 57 7.72 -15.30 -16.87
N PRO A 58 8.38 -14.33 -17.53
CA PRO A 58 8.36 -12.93 -17.09
C PRO A 58 6.96 -12.34 -17.06
N VAL A 59 6.09 -12.72 -18.01
CA VAL A 59 4.72 -12.21 -18.11
C VAL A 59 3.88 -12.72 -16.93
N VAL A 60 4.00 -14.01 -16.60
CA VAL A 60 3.36 -14.60 -15.42
C VAL A 60 3.92 -13.97 -14.14
N GLY A 61 5.24 -13.79 -14.06
CA GLY A 61 5.91 -13.11 -12.96
C GLY A 61 5.39 -11.69 -12.76
N LEU A 62 5.23 -10.92 -13.85
CA LEU A 62 4.65 -9.58 -13.81
C LEU A 62 3.20 -9.61 -13.32
N GLY A 63 2.39 -10.56 -13.80
CA GLY A 63 1.00 -10.72 -13.35
C GLY A 63 0.89 -10.97 -11.84
N LEU A 64 1.67 -11.90 -11.31
CA LEU A 64 1.74 -12.18 -9.88
C LEU A 64 2.26 -10.96 -9.09
N GLY A 65 3.28 -10.30 -9.62
CA GLY A 65 3.85 -9.12 -9.00
C GLY A 65 2.90 -7.92 -8.97
N LEU A 66 2.09 -7.74 -10.02
CA LEU A 66 1.04 -6.73 -10.07
C LEU A 66 -0.05 -6.99 -9.03
N ILE A 67 -0.48 -8.24 -8.85
CA ILE A 67 -1.45 -8.60 -7.80
C ILE A 67 -0.91 -8.24 -6.42
N GLY A 68 0.34 -8.64 -6.12
CA GLY A 68 1.00 -8.30 -4.85
C GLY A 68 1.21 -6.79 -4.67
N PHE A 69 1.56 -6.09 -5.75
CA PHE A 69 1.68 -4.64 -5.76
C PHE A 69 0.34 -3.96 -5.48
N CYS A 70 -0.74 -4.37 -6.14
CA CYS A 70 -2.08 -3.83 -5.91
C CYS A 70 -2.51 -4.00 -4.45
N TYR A 71 -2.25 -5.16 -3.86
CA TYR A 71 -2.49 -5.39 -2.44
C TYR A 71 -1.74 -4.39 -1.54
N HIS A 72 -0.44 -4.20 -1.78
CA HIS A 72 0.36 -3.24 -1.03
C HIS A 72 -0.02 -1.78 -1.31
N PHE A 73 -0.43 -1.48 -2.54
CA PHE A 73 -0.88 -0.17 -2.97
C PHE A 73 -2.15 0.23 -2.23
N LEU A 74 -3.13 -0.67 -2.11
CA LEU A 74 -4.36 -0.42 -1.36
C LEU A 74 -4.05 -0.13 0.12
N MET A 75 -3.27 -0.99 0.78
CA MET A 75 -2.87 -0.76 2.18
C MET A 75 -2.16 0.59 2.37
N TRP A 76 -1.28 0.97 1.45
CA TRP A 76 -0.61 2.28 1.49
C TRP A 76 -1.61 3.43 1.26
N ARG A 77 -2.51 3.28 0.29
CA ARG A 77 -3.49 4.29 -0.13
C ARG A 77 -4.48 4.66 0.97
N TYR A 78 -4.85 3.70 1.81
CA TYR A 78 -5.81 3.86 2.91
C TYR A 78 -5.15 3.96 4.29
N THR A 79 -3.82 4.00 4.36
CA THR A 79 -3.12 4.36 5.60
C THR A 79 -2.87 5.87 5.63
N TYR A 80 -3.44 6.55 6.61
CA TYR A 80 -3.35 8.00 6.76
C TYR A 80 -3.22 8.42 8.23
N TYR A 81 -2.75 9.64 8.43
CA TYR A 81 -2.60 10.28 9.72
C TYR A 81 -3.57 11.44 9.82
N ILE A 82 -4.27 11.51 10.94
CA ILE A 82 -5.17 12.59 11.30
C ILE A 82 -4.42 13.43 12.34
N VAL A 83 -4.21 14.71 12.05
CA VAL A 83 -3.61 15.65 13.01
C VAL A 83 -4.68 16.59 13.51
N THR A 84 -4.81 16.62 14.83
CA THR A 84 -5.70 17.53 15.55
C THR A 84 -4.89 18.50 16.40
N ASP A 85 -5.56 19.46 17.02
CA ASP A 85 -4.98 20.37 17.98
C ASP A 85 -4.46 19.67 19.25
N GLN A 86 -4.97 18.47 19.56
CA GLN A 86 -4.64 17.73 20.78
C GLN A 86 -3.71 16.52 20.57
N ARG A 87 -3.80 15.83 19.42
CA ARG A 87 -3.06 14.57 19.18
C ARG A 87 -2.84 14.28 17.70
N ILE A 88 -2.04 13.25 17.44
CA ILE A 88 -1.85 12.66 16.10
C ILE A 88 -2.34 11.22 16.16
N ARG A 89 -3.33 10.89 15.32
CA ARG A 89 -3.90 9.54 15.23
C ARG A 89 -3.49 8.87 13.94
N GLN A 90 -2.98 7.64 14.04
CA GLN A 90 -2.62 6.84 12.87
C GLN A 90 -3.73 5.83 12.56
N VAL A 91 -4.32 5.95 11.38
CA VAL A 91 -5.27 4.97 10.85
C VAL A 91 -4.53 4.08 9.86
N THR A 92 -4.27 2.84 10.25
CA THR A 92 -3.55 1.86 9.44
C THR A 92 -4.50 0.82 8.89
N GLN A 93 -4.54 0.64 7.57
CA GLN A 93 -5.26 -0.49 7.01
C GLN A 93 -4.40 -1.76 7.16
N LYS A 94 -4.91 -2.76 7.88
CA LYS A 94 -4.31 -4.10 8.00
C LYS A 94 -5.05 -5.06 7.07
N GLY A 95 -4.40 -5.43 5.98
CA GLY A 95 -4.97 -6.34 4.98
C GLY A 95 -6.10 -5.73 4.17
N PHE A 96 -7.03 -6.56 3.70
CA PHE A 96 -8.12 -6.14 2.80
C PHE A 96 -9.32 -5.54 3.53
N PHE A 97 -9.62 -5.99 4.76
CA PHE A 97 -10.83 -5.62 5.50
C PHE A 97 -10.56 -5.12 6.93
N GLY A 98 -9.34 -5.25 7.44
CA GLY A 98 -8.98 -4.79 8.78
C GLY A 98 -8.53 -3.34 8.76
N THR A 99 -9.03 -2.53 9.68
CA THR A 99 -8.45 -1.21 9.99
C THR A 99 -8.00 -1.23 11.44
N ASP A 100 -6.73 -0.92 11.66
CA ASP A 100 -6.13 -0.79 12.97
C ASP A 100 -5.86 0.67 13.24
N VAL A 101 -6.33 1.16 14.39
CA VAL A 101 -6.23 2.56 14.74
C VAL A 101 -5.37 2.68 15.98
N VAL A 102 -4.24 3.36 15.84
CA VAL A 102 -3.34 3.65 16.95
C VAL A 102 -3.59 5.11 17.38
N GLU A 103 -3.93 5.29 18.65
CA GLU A 103 -4.28 6.57 19.27
C GLU A 103 -3.10 7.31 19.88
#